data_AF-A0A7J7UCQ3-F1
#
_entry.id   AF-A0A7J7UCQ3-F1
#
_cell.length_a   1.000
_cell.length_b   1.000
_cell.length_c   1.000
_cell.angle_alpha   90.00
_cell.angle_beta   90.00
_cell.angle_gamma   90.00
#
_symmetry.space_group_name_H-M   'P 1'
#
loop_
_entity.id
_entity.type
_entity.pdbx_description
1 polymer ?
#
loop_
_entity_poly.entity_id
_entity_poly.type
_entity_poly.pdbx_seq_one_letter_code
_entity_poly.pdbx_strand_id
1 'polypeptide(L)'
;MAGQEDPVQREIHQDWANREYIEIITSSIKKIADFLNSFDMSCRSRLATLNEKLTALERRIEYIEARVITGHLWLFRDAGTYDGLLVNQTELFVPSLNVDGQPIFANITLPVYTLKERCLQVVRSLVKPENYRRLDIVRSLYEDLEDHPNVKKDLERLTQEHIENQRMGEETEDFN
;
A
#
# COMPACT_ATOMS: atom_id res chain seq x y z
N MET A 1 85.03 -38.04 -12.45
CA MET A 1 84.49 -38.29 -13.80
C MET A 1 83.04 -37.82 -13.79
N ALA A 2 82.76 -36.64 -14.33
CA ALA A 2 81.40 -36.15 -14.48
C ALA A 2 80.82 -36.81 -15.75
N GLY A 3 79.89 -37.75 -15.57
CA GLY A 3 79.14 -38.31 -16.70
C GLY A 3 78.31 -37.20 -17.31
N GLN A 4 78.64 -36.77 -18.52
CA GLN A 4 77.74 -35.94 -19.31
C GLN A 4 76.50 -36.80 -19.61
N GLU A 5 75.37 -36.46 -18.99
CA GLU A 5 74.08 -37.04 -19.34
C GLU A 5 73.86 -36.91 -20.85
N ASP A 6 73.49 -38.02 -21.47
CA ASP A 6 73.20 -38.11 -22.91
C ASP A 6 72.20 -37.00 -23.28
N PRO A 7 72.49 -36.14 -24.27
CA PRO A 7 71.56 -35.08 -24.69
C PRO A 7 70.14 -35.60 -24.96
N VAL A 8 70.00 -36.84 -25.42
CA VAL A 8 68.70 -37.49 -25.65
C VAL A 8 67.97 -37.74 -24.32
N GLN A 9 68.67 -38.14 -23.26
CA GLN A 9 68.04 -38.35 -21.94
C GLN A 9 67.53 -37.05 -21.32
N ARG A 10 68.25 -35.95 -21.51
CA ARG A 10 67.82 -34.63 -21.05
C ARG A 10 66.59 -34.14 -21.81
N GLU A 11 66.57 -34.33 -23.13
CA GLU A 11 65.42 -33.98 -23.97
C GLU A 11 64.18 -34.81 -23.60
N ILE A 12 64.35 -36.11 -23.37
CA ILE A 12 63.28 -36.99 -22.89
C ILE A 12 62.75 -36.52 -21.54
N HIS A 13 63.62 -36.27 -20.56
CA HIS A 13 63.20 -35.83 -19.22
C HIS A 13 62.43 -34.51 -19.28
N GLN A 14 62.86 -33.58 -20.14
CA GLN A 14 62.18 -32.31 -20.35
C GLN A 14 60.82 -32.47 -21.02
N ASP A 15 60.68 -33.41 -21.96
CA ASP A 15 59.39 -33.74 -22.56
C ASP A 15 58.41 -34.34 -21.54
N TRP A 16 58.89 -35.21 -20.64
CA TRP A 16 58.08 -35.72 -19.52
C TRP A 16 57.61 -34.59 -18.59
N ALA A 17 58.51 -33.67 -18.20
CA ALA A 17 58.15 -32.53 -17.35
C ALA A 17 57.15 -31.59 -18.04
N ASN A 18 57.29 -31.36 -19.34
CA ASN A 18 56.34 -30.57 -20.13
C ASN A 18 54.96 -31.23 -20.20
N ARG A 19 54.90 -32.56 -20.40
CA ARG A 19 53.64 -33.32 -20.41
C ARG A 19 52.94 -33.26 -19.06
N GLU A 20 53.67 -33.44 -17.96
CA GLU A 20 53.14 -33.34 -16.60
C GLU A 20 52.59 -31.93 -16.33
N TYR A 21 53.33 -30.88 -16.72
CA TYR A 21 52.88 -29.50 -16.57
C TYR A 21 51.59 -29.24 -17.36
N ILE A 22 51.52 -29.67 -18.62
CA ILE A 22 50.32 -29.53 -19.47
C ILE A 22 49.14 -30.29 -18.85
N GLU A 23 49.35 -31.49 -18.30
CA GLU A 23 48.30 -32.27 -17.65
C GLU A 23 47.76 -31.58 -16.39
N ILE A 24 48.63 -31.05 -15.54
CA ILE A 24 48.23 -30.29 -14.34
C ILE A 24 47.41 -29.07 -14.70
N ILE A 25 47.85 -28.29 -15.70
CA ILE A 25 47.13 -27.10 -16.16
C ILE A 25 45.79 -27.49 -16.78
N THR A 26 45.75 -28.52 -17.63
CA THR A 26 44.51 -29.01 -18.24
C THR A 26 43.52 -29.50 -17.18
N SER A 27 44.00 -30.21 -16.16
CA SER A 27 43.19 -30.67 -15.02
C SER A 27 42.65 -29.49 -14.20
N SER A 28 43.47 -28.47 -13.98
CA SER A 28 43.07 -27.25 -13.26
C SER A 28 42.01 -26.45 -14.03
N ILE A 29 42.18 -26.30 -15.35
CA ILE A 29 41.20 -25.63 -16.22
C ILE A 29 39.87 -26.38 -16.20
N LYS A 30 39.88 -27.73 -16.26
CA LYS A 30 38.65 -28.53 -16.15
C LYS A 30 37.93 -28.31 -14.82
N LYS A 31 38.66 -28.33 -13.70
CA LYS A 31 38.08 -28.06 -12.36
C LYS A 31 37.47 -26.67 -12.26
N ILE A 32 38.13 -25.65 -12.83
CA ILE A 32 37.59 -24.29 -12.86
C ILE A 32 36.32 -24.23 -13.72
N ALA A 33 36.32 -24.86 -14.88
CA ALA A 33 35.14 -24.93 -15.75
C ALA A 33 33.96 -25.62 -15.05
N ASP A 34 34.20 -26.75 -14.39
CA ASP A 34 33.19 -27.48 -13.61
C ASP A 34 32.65 -26.64 -12.44
N PHE A 35 33.55 -25.92 -11.75
CA PHE A 35 33.15 -24.98 -10.71
C PHE A 35 32.28 -23.86 -11.27
N LEU A 36 32.69 -23.21 -12.36
CA LEU A 36 31.93 -22.10 -12.95
C LEU A 36 30.55 -22.56 -13.43
N ASN A 37 30.45 -23.75 -14.02
CA ASN A 37 29.18 -24.33 -14.44
C ASN A 37 28.27 -24.63 -13.23
N SER A 38 28.80 -25.28 -12.18
CA SER A 38 28.02 -25.57 -10.97
C SER A 38 27.63 -24.29 -10.22
N PHE A 39 28.51 -23.30 -10.20
CA PHE A 39 28.28 -21.99 -9.61
C PHE A 39 27.17 -21.23 -10.36
N ASP A 40 27.25 -21.12 -11.69
CA ASP A 40 26.22 -20.49 -12.52
C ASP A 40 24.85 -21.17 -12.33
N MET A 41 24.81 -22.50 -12.36
CA MET A 41 23.57 -23.25 -12.14
C MET A 41 22.99 -23.01 -10.74
N SER A 42 23.83 -22.96 -9.71
CA SER A 42 23.40 -22.64 -8.34
C SER A 42 22.84 -21.22 -8.24
N CYS A 43 23.54 -20.25 -8.83
CA CYS A 43 23.11 -18.85 -8.87
C CYS A 43 21.76 -18.70 -9.60
N ARG A 44 21.61 -19.30 -10.79
CA ARG A 44 20.35 -19.27 -11.56
C ARG A 44 19.19 -19.85 -10.76
N SER A 45 19.39 -21.01 -10.11
CA SER A 45 18.38 -21.65 -9.29
C SER A 45 17.95 -20.78 -8.10
N ARG A 46 18.93 -20.20 -7.39
CA ARG A 46 18.66 -19.30 -6.25
C ARG A 46 17.96 -18.01 -6.70
N LEU A 47 18.36 -17.44 -7.84
CA LEU A 47 17.71 -16.26 -8.40
C LEU A 47 16.27 -16.55 -8.82
N ALA A 48 16.02 -17.70 -9.45
CA ALA A 48 14.68 -18.15 -9.79
C ALA A 48 13.80 -18.29 -8.54
N THR A 49 14.33 -18.91 -7.49
CA THR A 49 13.62 -19.04 -6.20
C THR A 49 13.30 -17.67 -5.58
N LEU A 50 14.24 -16.71 -5.65
CA LEU A 50 14.00 -15.35 -5.16
C LEU A 50 12.93 -14.63 -6.00
N ASN A 51 12.96 -14.80 -7.32
CA ASN A 51 11.99 -14.20 -8.23
C ASN A 51 10.57 -14.75 -8.00
N GLU A 52 10.42 -16.05 -7.79
CA GLU A 52 9.15 -16.67 -7.43
C GLU A 52 8.63 -16.14 -6.08
N LYS A 53 9.52 -16.04 -5.08
CA LYS A 53 9.16 -15.47 -3.77
C LYS A 53 8.73 -14.01 -3.88
N LEU A 54 9.43 -13.20 -4.69
CA LEU A 54 9.07 -11.81 -4.95
C LEU A 54 7.69 -11.72 -5.60
N THR A 55 7.46 -12.47 -6.68
CA THR A 55 6.16 -12.52 -7.38
C THR A 55 5.03 -12.95 -6.44
N ALA A 56 5.28 -13.91 -5.55
CA ALA A 56 4.31 -14.34 -4.55
C ALA A 56 4.03 -13.26 -3.50
N LEU A 57 5.05 -12.51 -3.08
CA LEU A 57 4.88 -11.40 -2.15
C LEU A 57 4.13 -10.23 -2.79
N GLU A 58 4.46 -9.85 -4.02
CA GLU A 58 3.75 -8.81 -4.78
C GLU A 58 2.25 -9.11 -4.87
N ARG A 59 1.88 -10.33 -5.28
CA ARG A 59 0.47 -10.77 -5.33
C ARG A 59 -0.21 -10.76 -3.96
N ARG A 60 0.52 -11.09 -2.89
CA ARG A 60 -0.02 -11.04 -1.52
C ARG A 60 -0.26 -9.60 -1.06
N ILE A 61 0.62 -8.67 -1.43
CA ILE A 61 0.44 -7.24 -1.14
C ILE A 61 -0.80 -6.75 -1.87
N GLU A 62 -0.91 -6.97 -3.19
CA GLU A 62 -2.09 -6.57 -3.98
C GLU A 62 -3.39 -7.12 -3.38
N TYR A 63 -3.41 -8.39 -2.98
CA TYR A 63 -4.58 -9.00 -2.34
C TYR A 63 -4.92 -8.36 -0.99
N ILE A 64 -3.91 -8.06 -0.16
CA ILE A 64 -4.12 -7.41 1.13
C ILE A 64 -4.62 -5.98 0.92
N GLU A 65 -4.00 -5.22 0.03
CA GLU A 65 -4.43 -3.86 -0.31
C GLU A 65 -5.87 -3.84 -0.80
N ALA A 66 -6.22 -4.73 -1.73
CA ALA A 66 -7.59 -4.87 -2.21
C ALA A 66 -8.56 -5.14 -1.05
N ARG A 67 -8.23 -6.10 -0.17
CA ARG A 67 -9.09 -6.46 0.98
C ARG A 67 -9.25 -5.35 2.00
N VAL A 68 -8.17 -4.63 2.32
CA VAL A 68 -8.19 -3.50 3.24
C VAL A 68 -8.96 -2.34 2.63
N ILE A 69 -8.93 -2.15 1.32
CA ILE A 69 -9.64 -1.03 0.70
C ILE A 69 -11.14 -1.34 0.54
N THR A 70 -11.50 -2.55 0.12
CA THR A 70 -12.90 -2.88 -0.27
C THR A 70 -13.87 -3.06 0.90
N GLY A 71 -13.37 -3.17 2.13
CA GLY A 71 -14.19 -3.41 3.32
C GLY A 71 -14.32 -2.22 4.27
N HIS A 72 -13.58 -1.14 4.01
CA HIS A 72 -13.49 -0.02 4.93
C HIS A 72 -14.44 1.11 4.56
N LEU A 73 -15.05 1.69 5.59
CA LEU A 73 -15.90 2.85 5.48
C LEU A 73 -15.06 4.13 5.56
N TRP A 74 -15.22 5.00 4.57
CA TRP A 74 -14.52 6.27 4.48
C TRP A 74 -15.49 7.43 4.67
N LEU A 75 -15.05 8.40 5.45
CA LEU A 75 -15.70 9.70 5.62
C LEU A 75 -14.66 10.80 5.39
N PHE A 76 -15.10 11.92 4.82
CA PHE A 76 -14.21 13.02 4.47
C PHE A 76 -14.59 14.26 5.27
N ARG A 77 -13.58 14.96 5.79
CA ARG A 77 -13.72 16.13 6.66
C ARG A 77 -12.73 17.21 6.27
N ASP A 78 -13.08 18.47 6.51
CA ASP A 78 -12.10 19.55 6.48
C ASP A 78 -11.04 19.34 7.56
N ALA A 79 -9.77 19.55 7.21
CA ALA A 79 -8.65 19.26 8.12
C ALA A 79 -8.53 20.25 9.29
N GLY A 80 -9.04 21.48 9.12
CA GLY A 80 -8.97 22.53 10.14
C GLY A 80 -10.25 22.63 10.98
N THR A 81 -11.42 22.47 10.37
CA THR A 81 -12.72 22.68 11.04
C THR A 81 -13.47 21.40 11.36
N TYR A 82 -13.05 20.26 10.80
CA TYR A 82 -13.78 19.00 10.84
C TYR A 82 -15.18 19.06 10.19
N ASP A 83 -15.45 20.06 9.35
CA ASP A 83 -16.71 20.17 8.62
C ASP A 83 -16.91 18.95 7.70
N GLY A 84 -18.15 18.46 7.62
CA GLY A 84 -18.52 17.31 6.79
C GLY A 84 -18.39 17.58 5.29
N LEU A 85 -17.60 16.78 4.58
CA LEU A 85 -17.53 16.79 3.11
C LEU A 85 -18.34 15.62 2.54
N LEU A 86 -18.78 15.76 1.29
CA LEU A 86 -19.39 14.67 0.55
C LEU A 86 -18.35 13.98 -0.31
N VAL A 87 -18.57 12.69 -0.55
CA VAL A 87 -17.83 11.85 -1.48
C VAL A 87 -18.83 11.19 -2.40
N ASN A 88 -18.69 11.38 -3.71
CA ASN A 88 -19.66 10.86 -4.69
C ASN A 88 -21.12 11.24 -4.36
N GLN A 89 -21.33 12.47 -3.87
CA GLN A 89 -22.63 12.99 -3.42
C GLN A 89 -23.24 12.32 -2.17
N THR A 90 -22.48 11.47 -1.46
CA THR A 90 -22.89 10.82 -0.19
C THR A 90 -21.93 11.17 0.95
N GLU A 91 -22.32 10.94 2.20
CA GLU A 91 -21.44 11.22 3.36
C GLU A 91 -20.38 10.12 3.59
N LEU A 92 -20.69 8.91 3.12
CA LEU A 92 -19.87 7.72 3.30
C LEU A 92 -19.45 7.17 1.94
N PHE A 93 -18.22 6.66 1.87
CA PHE A 93 -17.69 5.95 0.72
C PHE A 93 -17.19 4.57 1.13
N VAL A 94 -17.66 3.56 0.42
CA VAL A 94 -17.15 2.20 0.53
C VAL A 94 -16.55 1.87 -0.84
N PRO A 95 -15.21 1.76 -0.94
CA PRO A 95 -14.58 1.31 -2.17
C PRO A 95 -15.11 -0.08 -2.54
N SER A 96 -15.51 -0.28 -3.79
CA SER A 96 -15.79 -1.60 -4.34
C SER A 96 -14.53 -2.20 -4.97
N LEU A 97 -14.62 -3.41 -5.55
CA LEU A 97 -13.52 -3.97 -6.34
C LEU A 97 -13.39 -3.20 -7.66
N ASN A 98 -12.17 -2.95 -8.10
CA ASN A 98 -11.90 -2.36 -9.42
C ASN A 98 -12.51 -3.27 -10.50
N VAL A 99 -13.43 -2.73 -11.29
CA VAL A 99 -13.97 -3.39 -12.47
C VAL A 99 -13.00 -3.14 -13.62
N ASP A 100 -12.51 -4.20 -14.25
CA ASP A 100 -11.61 -4.15 -15.42
C ASP A 100 -10.30 -3.36 -15.22
N GLY A 101 -9.81 -3.28 -13.98
CA GLY A 101 -8.57 -2.56 -13.65
C GLY A 101 -8.71 -1.04 -13.63
N GLN A 102 -9.92 -0.49 -13.75
CA GLN A 102 -10.14 0.94 -13.54
C GLN A 102 -10.22 1.29 -12.05
N PRO A 103 -9.54 2.36 -11.60
CA PRO A 103 -9.62 2.81 -10.23
C PRO A 103 -11.00 3.41 -9.94
N ILE A 104 -11.51 3.17 -8.73
CA ILE A 104 -12.73 3.80 -8.27
C ILE A 104 -12.40 5.20 -7.75
N PHE A 105 -13.08 6.19 -8.30
CA PHE A 105 -12.90 7.58 -7.89
C PHE A 105 -13.75 7.92 -6.66
N ALA A 106 -13.09 8.49 -5.66
CA ALA A 106 -13.74 9.17 -4.55
C ALA A 106 -13.80 10.67 -4.88
N ASN A 107 -14.89 11.15 -5.49
CA ASN A 107 -15.04 12.55 -5.85
C ASN A 107 -15.49 13.34 -4.63
N ILE A 108 -14.54 14.02 -3.97
CA ILE A 108 -14.81 14.81 -2.76
C ILE A 108 -15.34 16.19 -3.15
N THR A 109 -16.49 16.57 -2.60
CA THR A 109 -17.15 17.84 -2.89
C THR A 109 -17.64 18.51 -1.61
N LEU A 110 -17.67 19.86 -1.62
CA LEU A 110 -18.35 20.62 -0.57
C LEU A 110 -19.87 20.39 -0.70
N PRO A 111 -20.58 20.01 0.38
CA PRO A 111 -22.03 19.99 0.37
C PRO A 111 -22.59 21.40 0.23
N VAL A 112 -23.84 21.47 -0.19
CA VAL A 112 -24.63 22.70 -0.06
C VAL A 112 -25.08 22.82 1.39
N TYR A 113 -24.25 23.46 2.22
CA TYR A 113 -24.62 23.75 3.60
C TYR A 113 -25.84 24.66 3.67
N THR A 114 -26.63 24.50 4.73
CA THR A 114 -27.67 25.49 5.04
C THR A 114 -27.02 26.85 5.31
N LEU A 115 -27.76 27.94 5.07
CA LEU A 115 -27.26 29.28 5.37
C LEU A 115 -26.86 29.42 6.85
N LYS A 116 -27.63 28.80 7.76
CA LYS A 116 -27.31 28.75 9.19
C LYS A 116 -25.94 28.13 9.42
N GLU A 117 -25.71 26.92 8.93
CA GLU A 117 -24.44 26.21 9.14
C GLU A 117 -23.26 26.98 8.54
N ARG A 118 -23.43 27.53 7.33
CA ARG A 118 -22.38 28.31 6.69
C ARG A 118 -22.02 29.56 7.50
N CYS A 119 -23.00 30.24 8.08
CA CYS A 119 -22.75 31.37 8.97
C CYS A 119 -22.00 30.94 10.24
N LEU A 120 -22.36 29.80 10.85
CA LEU A 120 -21.66 29.27 12.02
C LEU A 120 -20.19 28.95 11.70
N GLN A 121 -19.90 28.30 10.57
CA GLN A 121 -18.54 28.02 10.11
C GLN A 121 -17.70 29.31 10.01
N VAL A 122 -18.26 30.35 9.38
CA VAL A 122 -17.58 31.64 9.23
C VAL A 122 -17.33 32.28 10.59
N VAL A 123 -18.32 32.30 11.49
CA VAL A 123 -18.15 32.87 12.84
C VAL A 123 -17.08 32.11 13.64
N ARG A 124 -17.08 30.76 13.60
CA ARG A 124 -16.05 29.93 14.27
C ARG A 124 -14.64 30.22 13.76
N SER A 125 -14.48 30.57 12.48
CA SER A 125 -13.17 30.95 11.92
C SER A 125 -12.68 32.34 12.35
N LEU A 126 -13.60 33.24 12.72
CA LEU A 126 -13.29 34.65 13.01
C LEU A 126 -13.24 34.95 14.51
N VAL A 127 -13.96 34.18 15.33
CA VAL A 127 -14.13 34.42 16.76
C VAL A 127 -13.57 33.25 17.54
N LYS A 128 -12.78 33.52 18.57
CA LYS A 128 -12.31 32.45 19.46
C LYS A 128 -13.45 31.89 20.32
N PRO A 129 -13.44 30.59 20.67
CA PRO A 129 -14.51 29.96 21.43
C PRO A 129 -14.87 30.67 22.75
N GLU A 130 -13.88 31.24 23.44
CA GLU A 130 -14.09 31.93 24.72
C GLU A 130 -14.93 33.22 24.58
N ASN A 131 -15.04 33.75 23.35
CA ASN A 131 -15.76 34.97 23.06
C ASN A 131 -17.14 34.74 22.42
N TYR A 132 -17.56 33.50 22.15
CA TYR A 132 -18.86 33.24 21.53
C TYR A 132 -20.02 33.85 22.32
N ARG A 133 -20.01 33.69 23.65
CA ARG A 133 -21.03 34.23 24.57
C ARG A 133 -21.03 35.75 24.72
N ARG A 134 -20.08 36.45 24.07
CA ARG A 134 -19.98 37.92 24.06
C ARG A 134 -20.55 38.56 22.79
N LEU A 135 -20.90 37.74 21.79
CA LEU A 135 -21.51 38.21 20.55
C LEU A 135 -22.94 38.69 20.82
N ASP A 136 -23.38 39.76 20.17
CA ASP A 136 -24.76 40.27 20.32
C ASP A 136 -25.72 39.51 19.39
N ILE A 137 -26.00 38.25 19.74
CA ILE A 137 -26.86 37.34 18.97
C ILE A 137 -27.85 36.60 19.90
N VAL A 138 -28.86 35.97 19.31
CA VAL A 138 -29.87 35.19 20.04
C VAL A 138 -29.21 34.06 20.84
N ARG A 139 -29.69 33.84 22.08
CA ARG A 139 -29.08 32.89 23.01
C ARG A 139 -28.93 31.46 22.49
N SER A 140 -29.89 30.98 21.70
CA SER A 140 -29.83 29.65 21.09
C SER A 140 -28.64 29.48 20.14
N LEU A 141 -28.20 30.55 19.48
CA LEU A 141 -27.07 30.49 18.54
C LEU A 141 -25.72 30.32 19.25
N TYR A 142 -25.62 30.62 20.55
CA TYR A 142 -24.40 30.32 21.29
C TYR A 142 -24.19 28.81 21.42
N GLU A 143 -25.25 28.05 21.69
CA GLU A 143 -25.20 26.60 21.77
C GLU A 143 -24.86 26.00 20.40
N ASP A 144 -25.44 26.56 19.33
CA ASP A 144 -25.10 26.18 17.95
C ASP A 144 -23.61 26.45 17.64
N LEU A 145 -23.04 27.60 18.07
CA LEU A 145 -21.62 27.92 17.83
C LEU A 145 -20.68 27.01 18.60
N GLU A 146 -21.02 26.70 19.85
CA GLU A 146 -20.24 25.81 20.73
C GLU A 146 -20.29 24.35 20.27
N ASP A 147 -21.36 23.94 19.60
CA ASP A 147 -21.48 22.59 19.03
C ASP A 147 -20.68 22.43 17.73
N HIS A 148 -19.37 22.16 17.86
CA HIS A 148 -18.48 21.99 16.72
C HIS A 148 -18.71 20.66 15.97
N PRO A 149 -18.43 20.60 14.66
CA PRO A 149 -18.46 19.37 13.89
C PRO A 149 -17.67 18.24 14.58
N ASN A 150 -18.27 17.06 14.67
CA ASN A 150 -17.68 15.94 15.39
C ASN A 150 -17.97 14.61 14.71
N VAL A 151 -16.90 13.89 14.35
CA VAL A 151 -16.99 12.61 13.64
C VAL A 151 -17.81 11.57 14.40
N LYS A 152 -17.69 11.52 15.74
CA LYS A 152 -18.44 10.55 16.55
C LYS A 152 -19.94 10.82 16.51
N LYS A 153 -20.35 12.09 16.63
CA LYS A 153 -21.76 12.49 16.52
C LYS A 153 -22.34 12.12 15.15
N ASP A 154 -21.58 12.37 14.09
CA ASP A 154 -22.00 12.01 12.74
C ASP A 154 -22.12 10.50 12.55
N LEU A 155 -21.18 9.72 13.08
CA LEU A 155 -21.26 8.25 13.04
C LEU A 155 -22.48 7.71 13.82
N GLU A 156 -22.77 8.27 14.99
CA GLU A 156 -23.95 7.92 15.78
C GLU A 156 -25.24 8.23 14.99
N ARG A 157 -25.34 9.42 14.39
CA ARG A 157 -26.47 9.81 13.53
C ARG A 157 -26.62 8.88 12.33
N LEU A 158 -25.55 8.63 11.58
CA LEU A 158 -25.57 7.76 10.39
C LEU A 158 -25.94 6.32 10.74
N THR A 159 -25.49 5.83 11.89
CA THR A 159 -25.87 4.49 12.39
C THR A 159 -27.36 4.42 12.68
N GLN A 160 -27.91 5.47 13.31
CA GLN A 160 -29.33 5.54 13.63
C GLN A 160 -30.20 5.63 12.36
N GLU A 161 -29.83 6.50 11.42
CA GLU A 161 -30.50 6.61 10.11
C GLU A 161 -30.48 5.27 9.34
N HIS A 162 -29.38 4.53 9.42
CA HIS A 162 -29.27 3.22 8.79
C HIS A 162 -30.24 2.19 9.41
N ILE A 163 -30.31 2.13 10.74
CA ILE A 163 -31.22 1.22 11.47
C ILE A 163 -32.68 1.56 11.16
N GLU A 164 -33.03 2.84 11.10
CA GLU A 164 -34.38 3.30 10.77
C GLU A 164 -34.76 2.92 9.33
N ASN A 165 -33.87 3.15 8.36
CA ASN A 165 -34.11 2.78 6.96
C ASN A 165 -34.26 1.26 6.76
N GLN A 166 -33.54 0.43 7.53
CA GLN A 166 -33.72 -1.03 7.49
C GLN A 166 -35.10 -1.46 7.97
N ARG A 167 -35.57 -0.92 9.10
CA ARG A 167 -36.89 -1.24 9.67
C ARG A 167 -38.03 -0.85 8.73
N MET A 168 -37.93 0.33 8.12
CA MET A 168 -38.94 0.80 7.17
C MET A 168 -38.98 -0.04 5.88
N GLY A 169 -37.85 -0.63 5.47
CA GLY A 169 -37.78 -1.52 4.31
C GLY A 169 -38.48 -2.87 4.56
N GLU A 170 -38.30 -3.45 5.74
CA GLU A 170 -38.94 -4.71 6.15
C GLU A 170 -40.47 -4.55 6.24
N GLU A 171 -40.96 -3.42 6.76
CA GLU A 171 -42.40 -3.14 6.82
C GLU A 171 -43.02 -3.03 5.42
N THR A 172 -42.30 -2.59 4.39
CA THR A 172 -42.83 -2.52 3.02
C THR A 172 -42.88 -3.86 2.28
N GLU A 173 -42.09 -4.86 2.70
CA GLU A 173 -42.12 -6.21 2.10
C GLU A 173 -43.26 -7.07 2.67
N ASP A 174 -43.71 -6.82 3.90
CA ASP A 174 -44.83 -7.54 4.53
C ASP A 174 -46.22 -7.11 4.01
N PHE A 175 -46.31 -6.08 3.16
CA PHE A 175 -47.55 -5.60 2.55
C PHE A 175 -47.69 -5.90 1.04
N ASN A 176 -46.82 -6.74 0.46
CA ASN A 176 -46.85 -7.07 -0.97
C ASN A 176 -47.07 -8.57 -1.24
#